data_AF-A0A535GUD8-F1
#
_entry.id   AF-A0A535GUD8-F1
#
_cell.length_a   1.000
_cell.length_b   1.000
_cell.length_c   1.000
_cell.angle_alpha   90.00
_cell.angle_beta   90.00
_cell.angle_gamma   90.00
#
_symmetry.space_group_name_H-M   'P 1'
#
loop_
_entity.id
_entity.type
_entity.pdbx_description
1 polymer ?
#
loop_
_entity_poly.entity_id
_entity_poly.type
_entity_poly.pdbx_seq_one_letter_code
_entity_poly.pdbx_strand_id
1 'polypeptide(L)'
;DVLLILNRNENIIPGVARLDSEHAAAYFMLGETQGTSAGGKDEMGKALRVPGTNPFFPLRHEQQGNRFLELHRSRPFEVYLMNTGRVGGPEGSPNSKKLTIEYSSAIVKGIAEGTISWTGDADFGYEVAQEVPGIDDLEVLQPRRLYERTGRGEEYRALVQRLKQERVAELQKYPGLEREIVAAIR
;
A
#
# COMPACT_ATOMS: atom_id res chain seq x y z
N ASP A 1 8.48 -7.68 16.23
CA ASP A 1 8.28 -8.35 14.93
C ASP A 1 7.73 -7.37 13.91
N VAL A 2 8.01 -7.60 12.63
CA VAL A 2 7.63 -6.72 11.52
C VAL A 2 6.99 -7.56 10.43
N LEU A 3 5.89 -7.08 9.85
CA LEU A 3 5.28 -7.62 8.65
C LEU A 3 5.28 -6.55 7.55
N LEU A 4 5.85 -6.90 6.39
CA LEU A 4 5.99 -6.01 5.25
C LEU A 4 5.09 -6.49 4.10
N ILE A 5 4.08 -5.70 3.75
CA ILE A 5 3.20 -5.93 2.60
C ILE A 5 3.85 -5.27 1.39
N LEU A 6 4.31 -6.07 0.44
CA LEU A 6 4.91 -5.59 -0.80
C LEU A 6 3.83 -5.26 -1.82
N ASN A 7 3.88 -4.05 -2.37
CA ASN A 7 2.88 -3.53 -3.29
C ASN A 7 3.57 -2.97 -4.53
N ARG A 8 3.56 -3.70 -5.66
CA ARG A 8 4.10 -3.13 -6.90
C ARG A 8 3.04 -2.21 -7.51
N ASN A 9 3.24 -0.90 -7.43
CA ASN A 9 2.33 0.10 -7.99
C ASN A 9 3.08 1.16 -8.80
N GLU A 10 2.36 1.97 -9.56
CA GLU A 10 2.90 3.08 -10.36
C GLU A 10 2.13 4.39 -10.13
N ASN A 11 1.19 4.42 -9.18
CA ASN A 11 0.28 5.53 -8.94
C ASN A 11 0.74 6.48 -7.80
N ILE A 12 -0.07 6.60 -6.76
CA ILE A 12 0.09 7.46 -5.59
C ILE A 12 0.45 6.68 -4.32
N ILE A 13 0.71 5.36 -4.39
CA ILE A 13 1.16 4.60 -3.21
C ILE A 13 2.57 5.07 -2.82
N PRO A 14 2.78 5.52 -1.57
CA PRO A 14 4.08 6.02 -1.10
C PRO A 14 5.13 4.91 -1.04
N GLY A 15 6.40 5.30 -0.98
CA GLY A 15 7.51 4.37 -0.79
C GLY A 15 7.30 3.42 0.39
N VAL A 16 6.86 3.98 1.53
CA VAL A 16 6.44 3.19 2.68
C VAL A 16 5.36 3.91 3.48
N ALA A 17 4.40 3.15 3.97
CA ALA A 17 3.41 3.58 4.95
C ALA A 17 3.39 2.64 6.16
N ARG A 18 3.16 3.18 7.36
CA ARG A 18 2.94 2.44 8.60
C ARG A 18 1.44 2.33 8.83
N LEU A 19 0.97 1.10 9.06
CA LEU A 19 -0.45 0.78 9.16
C LEU A 19 -0.83 0.48 10.61
N ASP A 20 -1.98 0.98 11.04
CA ASP A 20 -2.63 0.48 12.25
C ASP A 20 -3.27 -0.90 12.00
N SER A 21 -4.00 -1.43 12.98
CA SER A 21 -4.56 -2.78 12.91
C SER A 21 -5.58 -2.94 11.78
N GLU A 22 -6.47 -1.96 11.65
CA GLU A 22 -7.59 -1.96 10.71
C GLU A 22 -7.08 -1.76 9.28
N HIS A 23 -6.16 -0.81 9.06
CA HIS A 23 -5.48 -0.62 7.78
C HIS A 23 -4.68 -1.87 7.41
N ALA A 24 -3.93 -2.45 8.34
CA ALA A 24 -3.13 -3.64 8.07
C ALA A 24 -4.00 -4.82 7.60
N ALA A 25 -5.11 -5.09 8.28
CA ALA A 25 -6.07 -6.10 7.87
C ALA A 25 -6.71 -5.79 6.50
N ALA A 26 -7.02 -4.52 6.23
CA ALA A 26 -7.60 -4.08 4.97
C ALA A 26 -6.62 -4.26 3.80
N TYR A 27 -5.38 -3.79 3.94
CA TYR A 27 -4.34 -3.92 2.91
C TYR A 27 -3.91 -5.36 2.69
N PHE A 28 -3.95 -6.20 3.73
CA PHE A 28 -3.75 -7.64 3.60
C PHE A 28 -4.86 -8.32 2.78
N MET A 29 -6.12 -7.92 3.00
CA MET A 29 -7.26 -8.43 2.22
C MET A 29 -7.28 -7.89 0.79
N LEU A 30 -6.88 -6.64 0.58
CA LEU A 30 -6.79 -6.07 -0.75
C LEU A 30 -5.68 -6.73 -1.58
N GLY A 31 -4.53 -7.04 -0.96
CA GLY A 31 -3.36 -7.62 -1.60
C GLY A 31 -3.06 -7.00 -2.96
N GLU A 32 -3.12 -5.66 -3.01
CA GLU A 32 -3.00 -4.95 -4.28
C GLU A 32 -1.60 -5.20 -4.86
N THR A 33 -1.53 -5.51 -6.15
CA THR A 33 -0.27 -5.57 -6.89
C THR A 33 -0.53 -5.42 -8.38
N GLN A 34 0.47 -5.02 -9.15
CA GLN A 34 0.41 -5.19 -10.60
C GLN A 34 0.70 -6.65 -10.95
N GLY A 35 -0.16 -7.25 -11.79
CA GLY A 35 0.00 -8.63 -12.24
C GLY A 35 1.39 -8.88 -12.84
N THR A 36 2.00 -9.99 -12.41
CA THR A 36 3.35 -10.37 -12.79
C THR A 36 3.32 -11.26 -14.03
N SER A 37 4.46 -11.40 -14.73
CA SER A 37 4.59 -12.35 -15.84
C SER A 37 4.30 -13.81 -15.44
N ALA A 38 4.36 -14.13 -14.15
CA ALA A 38 4.00 -15.45 -13.61
C ALA A 38 2.49 -15.71 -13.58
N GLY A 39 1.64 -14.67 -13.56
CA GLY A 39 0.17 -14.77 -13.69
C GLY A 39 -0.32 -14.99 -15.13
N GLY A 40 0.61 -15.09 -16.08
CA GLY A 40 0.32 -15.22 -17.51
C GLY A 40 0.19 -13.87 -18.24
N LYS A 41 0.11 -13.92 -19.58
CA LYS A 41 0.04 -12.72 -20.44
C LYS A 41 -1.21 -11.87 -20.20
N ASP A 42 -2.29 -12.48 -19.71
CA ASP A 42 -3.59 -11.81 -19.53
C ASP A 42 -3.66 -10.98 -18.24
N GLU A 43 -2.80 -11.23 -17.26
CA GLU A 43 -2.76 -10.50 -15.98
C GLU A 43 -1.66 -9.44 -15.93
N MET A 44 -0.67 -9.54 -16.83
CA MET A 44 0.48 -8.65 -16.85
C MET A 44 0.06 -7.18 -17.02
N GLY A 45 0.37 -6.35 -16.03
CA GLY A 45 0.03 -4.92 -16.03
C GLY A 45 -1.39 -4.57 -15.56
N LYS A 46 -2.25 -5.55 -15.24
CA LYS A 46 -3.55 -5.29 -14.60
C LYS A 46 -3.37 -5.07 -13.10
N ALA A 47 -4.15 -4.15 -12.53
CA ALA A 47 -4.26 -4.03 -11.09
C ALA A 47 -5.02 -5.25 -10.55
N LEU A 48 -4.34 -6.08 -9.77
CA LEU A 48 -4.92 -7.23 -9.10
C LEU A 48 -5.22 -6.88 -7.65
N ARG A 49 -6.34 -7.42 -7.14
CA ARG A 49 -6.69 -7.39 -5.74
C ARG A 49 -7.03 -8.81 -5.31
N VAL A 50 -6.13 -9.41 -4.55
CA VAL A 50 -6.21 -10.82 -4.15
C VAL A 50 -5.74 -10.92 -2.70
N PRO A 51 -6.56 -11.43 -1.77
CA PRO A 51 -6.16 -11.59 -0.36
C PRO A 51 -4.81 -12.29 -0.21
N GLY A 52 -3.99 -11.83 0.74
CA GLY A 52 -2.56 -12.13 0.80
C GLY A 52 -2.15 -13.62 0.86
N THR A 53 -3.05 -14.54 1.22
CA THR A 53 -2.74 -16.00 1.24
C THR A 53 -3.42 -16.80 0.13
N ASN A 54 -4.12 -16.13 -0.79
CA ASN A 54 -4.69 -16.81 -1.96
C ASN A 54 -3.59 -17.20 -2.97
N PRO A 55 -3.78 -18.31 -3.72
CA PRO A 55 -4.97 -19.17 -3.77
C PRO A 55 -5.00 -20.28 -2.69
N PHE A 56 -4.15 -20.22 -1.65
CA PHE A 56 -3.92 -21.33 -0.74
C PHE A 56 -4.79 -21.33 0.53
N PHE A 57 -5.69 -20.36 0.69
CA PHE A 57 -6.57 -20.30 1.84
C PHE A 57 -7.86 -21.10 1.61
N PRO A 58 -8.09 -22.22 2.31
CA PRO A 58 -9.20 -23.13 2.00
C PRO A 58 -10.55 -22.70 2.62
N LEU A 59 -10.56 -21.68 3.49
CA LEU A 59 -11.77 -21.19 4.15
C LEU A 59 -12.30 -19.91 3.47
N ARG A 60 -13.38 -19.34 4.01
CA ARG A 60 -13.95 -18.08 3.52
C ARG A 60 -12.93 -16.95 3.64
N HIS A 61 -12.66 -16.21 2.57
CA HIS A 61 -11.57 -15.23 2.52
C HIS A 61 -11.64 -14.15 3.62
N GLU A 62 -12.84 -13.71 4.02
CA GLU A 62 -13.04 -12.78 5.13
C GLU A 62 -12.42 -13.25 6.46
N GLN A 63 -12.33 -14.57 6.68
CA GLN A 63 -11.73 -15.11 7.90
C GLN A 63 -10.23 -14.78 8.00
N GLN A 64 -9.56 -14.58 6.86
CA GLN A 64 -8.16 -14.16 6.83
C GLN A 64 -8.00 -12.77 7.44
N GLY A 65 -8.77 -11.79 6.94
CA GLY A 65 -8.72 -10.41 7.41
C GLY A 65 -9.13 -10.28 8.88
N ASN A 66 -10.22 -10.95 9.28
CA ASN A 66 -10.67 -10.93 10.67
C ASN A 66 -9.64 -11.57 11.61
N ARG A 67 -9.04 -12.70 11.20
CA ARG A 67 -7.99 -13.34 11.99
C ARG A 67 -6.72 -12.50 12.05
N PHE A 68 -6.34 -11.84 10.95
CA PHE A 68 -5.21 -10.91 10.93
C PHE A 68 -5.42 -9.80 11.96
N LEU A 69 -6.61 -9.18 11.95
CA LEU A 69 -6.96 -8.11 12.87
C LEU A 69 -6.88 -8.55 14.33
N GLU A 70 -7.45 -9.71 14.65
CA GLU A 70 -7.38 -10.31 15.99
C GLU A 70 -5.91 -10.57 16.43
N LEU A 71 -5.08 -11.09 15.52
CA LEU A 71 -3.66 -11.36 15.81
C LEU A 71 -2.86 -10.07 16.05
N HIS A 72 -3.06 -9.04 15.23
CA HIS A 72 -2.37 -7.76 15.38
C HIS A 72 -2.77 -7.05 16.68
N ARG A 73 -4.05 -7.13 17.08
CA ARG A 73 -4.53 -6.58 18.36
C ARG A 73 -4.03 -7.37 19.57
N SER A 74 -3.87 -8.68 19.45
CA SER A 74 -3.45 -9.55 20.56
C SER A 74 -1.94 -9.69 20.72
N ARG A 75 -1.15 -9.33 19.69
CA ARG A 75 0.31 -9.39 19.73
C ARG A 75 0.93 -8.18 19.03
N PRO A 76 1.89 -7.49 19.67
CA PRO A 76 2.53 -6.33 19.05
C PRO A 76 3.51 -6.78 17.96
N PHE A 77 3.14 -6.56 16.70
CA PHE A 77 4.05 -6.52 15.57
C PHE A 77 3.70 -5.31 14.70
N GLU A 78 4.68 -4.71 14.04
CA GLU A 78 4.44 -3.54 13.20
C GLU A 78 4.14 -3.96 11.76
N VAL A 79 3.20 -3.28 11.11
CA VAL A 79 2.83 -3.57 9.73
C VAL A 79 3.11 -2.38 8.83
N TYR A 80 3.77 -2.65 7.71
CA TYR A 80 4.14 -1.64 6.73
C TYR A 80 3.66 -2.04 5.34
N LEU A 81 3.18 -1.06 4.58
CA LEU A 81 2.96 -1.18 3.14
C LEU A 81 4.15 -0.56 2.42
N MET A 82 4.86 -1.33 1.59
CA MET A 82 6.01 -0.83 0.84
C MET A 82 5.77 -0.92 -0.66
N ASN A 83 5.82 0.22 -1.34
CA ASN A 83 5.75 0.26 -2.79
C ASN A 83 7.10 -0.22 -3.37
N THR A 84 7.06 -1.13 -4.33
CA THR A 84 8.26 -1.68 -5.01
C THR A 84 8.30 -1.35 -6.50
N GLY A 85 7.40 -0.48 -6.96
CA GLY A 85 7.30 -0.02 -8.33
C GLY A 85 7.75 1.43 -8.50
N ARG A 86 6.79 2.31 -8.76
CA ARG A 86 6.97 3.71 -9.14
C ARG A 86 5.89 4.58 -8.49
N VAL A 87 6.10 5.88 -8.57
CA VAL A 87 5.08 6.90 -8.29
C VAL A 87 4.98 7.88 -9.45
N GLY A 88 3.83 8.52 -9.62
CA GLY A 88 3.65 9.55 -10.64
C GLY A 88 3.37 9.03 -12.05
N GLY A 89 3.14 7.73 -12.23
CA GLY A 89 2.78 7.11 -13.50
C GLY A 89 3.72 5.96 -13.92
N PRO A 90 3.39 5.26 -15.01
CA PRO A 90 4.15 4.12 -15.50
C PRO A 90 5.53 4.54 -16.02
N GLU A 91 6.39 3.54 -16.25
CA GLU A 91 7.69 3.74 -16.86
C GLU A 91 7.61 4.52 -18.19
N GLY A 92 8.52 5.49 -18.38
CA GLY A 92 8.52 6.37 -19.55
C GLY A 92 7.58 7.58 -19.43
N SER A 93 6.69 7.64 -18.43
CA SER A 93 5.84 8.83 -18.23
C SER A 93 6.65 10.02 -17.71
N PRO A 94 6.32 11.26 -18.14
CA PRO A 94 6.90 12.47 -17.58
C PRO A 94 6.71 12.51 -16.05
N ASN A 95 7.79 12.75 -15.31
CA ASN A 95 7.81 12.81 -13.84
C ASN A 95 7.54 11.49 -13.12
N SER A 96 7.54 10.33 -13.79
CA SER A 96 7.48 9.04 -13.12
C SER A 96 8.79 8.74 -12.38
N LYS A 97 8.68 8.46 -11.08
CA LYS A 97 9.83 8.17 -10.22
C LYS A 97 9.83 6.71 -9.80
N LYS A 98 10.94 6.01 -10.07
CA LYS A 98 11.11 4.61 -9.70
C LYS A 98 11.54 4.50 -8.24
N LEU A 99 10.95 3.58 -7.49
CA LEU A 99 11.46 3.19 -6.19
C LEU A 99 12.59 2.20 -6.45
N THR A 100 13.83 2.67 -6.28
CA THR A 100 15.00 1.87 -6.62
C THR A 100 15.25 0.78 -5.57
N ILE A 101 16.17 -0.12 -5.88
CA ILE A 101 16.58 -1.17 -4.93
C ILE A 101 17.27 -0.54 -3.72
N GLU A 102 18.04 0.53 -3.94
CA GLU A 102 18.71 1.30 -2.89
C GLU A 102 17.68 1.95 -1.95
N TYR A 103 16.64 2.59 -2.48
CA TYR A 103 15.55 3.13 -1.67
C TYR A 103 14.78 2.04 -0.91
N SER A 104 14.48 0.91 -1.57
CA SER A 104 13.81 -0.21 -0.91
C SER A 104 14.66 -0.78 0.24
N SER A 105 15.98 -0.87 0.03
CA SER A 105 16.93 -1.32 1.06
C SER A 105 17.04 -0.32 2.22
N ALA A 106 17.03 0.99 1.91
CA ALA A 106 17.02 2.06 2.91
C ALA A 106 15.74 2.02 3.77
N ILE A 107 14.57 1.77 3.16
CA ILE A 107 13.31 1.59 3.89
C ILE A 107 13.39 0.38 4.82
N VAL A 108 13.80 -0.79 4.31
CA VAL A 108 13.88 -2.01 5.14
C VAL A 108 14.87 -1.84 6.30
N LYS A 109 16.03 -1.22 6.04
CA LYS A 109 16.98 -0.85 7.08
C LYS A 109 16.37 0.12 8.09
N GLY A 110 15.69 1.16 7.61
CA GLY A 110 15.05 2.16 8.46
C GLY A 110 13.96 1.58 9.36
N ILE A 111 13.19 0.61 8.86
CA ILE A 111 12.22 -0.15 9.66
C ILE A 111 12.96 -0.97 10.73
N ALA A 112 14.00 -1.72 10.34
CA ALA A 112 14.74 -2.57 11.27
C ALA A 112 15.46 -1.79 12.38
N GLU A 113 15.94 -0.58 12.07
CA GLU A 113 16.67 0.29 13.01
C GLU A 113 15.77 1.30 13.74
N GLY A 114 14.49 1.42 13.35
CA GLY A 114 13.55 2.40 13.93
C GLY A 114 13.91 3.86 13.62
N THR A 115 14.54 4.12 12.47
CA THR A 115 15.08 5.45 12.10
C THR A 115 14.18 6.25 11.15
N ILE A 116 13.02 5.72 10.76
CA ILE A 116 12.05 6.42 9.92
C ILE A 116 11.25 7.41 10.76
N SER A 117 11.14 8.65 10.29
CA SER A 117 10.18 9.61 10.83
C SER A 117 8.86 9.53 10.05
N TRP A 118 7.75 9.71 10.75
CA TRP A 118 6.40 9.47 10.23
C TRP A 118 5.55 10.74 10.31
N THR A 119 4.64 10.89 9.36
CA THR A 119 3.58 11.90 9.38
C THR A 119 2.26 11.28 8.93
N GLY A 120 1.13 11.78 9.42
CA GLY A 120 -0.19 11.30 9.00
C GLY A 120 -0.48 11.64 7.54
N ASP A 121 -1.07 10.68 6.81
CA ASP A 121 -1.64 10.89 5.49
C ASP A 121 -3.07 11.41 5.60
N ALA A 122 -3.34 12.56 4.99
CA ALA A 122 -4.64 13.22 5.08
C ALA A 122 -5.73 12.53 4.24
N ASP A 123 -5.35 11.69 3.29
CA ASP A 123 -6.26 11.10 2.31
C ASP A 123 -6.67 9.67 2.73
N PHE A 124 -5.73 8.86 3.19
CA PHE A 124 -5.92 7.44 3.52
C PHE A 124 -5.79 7.10 5.00
N GLY A 125 -5.43 8.03 5.88
CA GLY A 125 -5.49 7.85 7.34
C GLY A 125 -4.36 7.04 7.98
N TYR A 126 -3.52 6.35 7.19
CA TYR A 126 -2.27 5.75 7.68
C TYR A 126 -1.15 6.79 7.82
N GLU A 127 0.01 6.38 8.32
CA GLU A 127 1.21 7.23 8.36
C GLU A 127 2.11 6.98 7.15
N VAL A 128 2.67 8.03 6.58
CA VAL A 128 3.70 7.98 5.52
C VAL A 128 5.05 8.39 6.06
N ALA A 129 6.12 7.89 5.46
CA ALA A 129 7.45 8.32 5.82
C ALA A 129 7.65 9.82 5.50
N GLN A 130 7.99 10.58 6.54
CA GLN A 130 8.44 11.95 6.41
C GLN A 130 9.91 11.99 5.96
N GLU A 131 10.74 11.11 6.53
CA GLU A 131 12.17 10.98 6.21
C GLU A 131 12.62 9.53 6.42
N VAL A 132 13.46 9.04 5.50
CA VAL A 132 14.16 7.75 5.60
C VAL A 132 15.64 8.00 5.33
N PRO A 133 16.56 7.70 6.26
CA PRO A 133 17.98 7.82 6.01
C PRO A 133 18.42 7.04 4.76
N GLY A 134 19.07 7.73 3.82
CA GLY A 134 19.48 7.14 2.53
C GLY A 134 18.49 7.32 1.39
N ILE A 135 17.38 8.04 1.60
CA ILE A 135 16.46 8.48 0.53
C ILE A 135 16.51 10.01 0.45
N ASP A 136 17.00 10.52 -0.67
CA ASP A 136 17.12 11.95 -0.97
C ASP A 136 15.89 12.52 -1.70
N ASP A 137 15.05 11.67 -2.28
CA ASP A 137 13.86 12.08 -3.01
C ASP A 137 12.58 11.92 -2.16
N LEU A 138 12.18 12.98 -1.46
CA LEU A 138 10.96 12.97 -0.64
C LEU A 138 9.67 12.74 -1.45
N GLU A 139 9.67 12.97 -2.76
CA GLU A 139 8.48 12.79 -3.58
C GLU A 139 8.15 11.30 -3.81
N VAL A 140 9.13 10.39 -3.67
CA VAL A 140 8.84 8.94 -3.66
C VAL A 140 8.18 8.50 -2.36
N LEU A 141 8.47 9.18 -1.25
CA LEU A 141 7.87 8.92 0.06
C LEU A 141 6.50 9.60 0.20
N GLN A 142 6.32 10.77 -0.40
CA GLN A 142 5.10 11.57 -0.34
C GLN A 142 4.64 11.96 -1.76
N PRO A 143 3.98 11.03 -2.50
CA PRO A 143 3.62 11.25 -3.91
C PRO A 143 2.75 12.48 -4.14
N ARG A 144 1.95 12.91 -3.16
CA ARG A 144 1.18 14.16 -3.25
C ARG A 144 2.03 15.35 -3.68
N ARG A 145 3.26 15.47 -3.14
CA ARG A 145 4.21 16.54 -3.48
C ARG A 145 4.59 16.53 -4.96
N LEU A 146 4.82 15.33 -5.51
CA LEU A 146 5.11 15.13 -6.94
C LEU A 146 3.98 15.68 -7.80
N TYR A 147 2.75 15.28 -7.50
CA TYR A 147 1.58 15.65 -8.28
C TYR A 147 1.29 17.15 -8.16
N GLU A 148 1.45 17.74 -6.98
CA GLU A 148 1.29 19.19 -6.79
C GLU A 148 2.35 19.99 -7.54
N ARG A 149 3.65 19.65 -7.40
CA ARG A 149 4.76 20.32 -8.10
C ARG A 149 4.61 20.25 -9.62
N THR A 150 4.07 19.15 -10.13
CA THR A 150 3.90 18.93 -11.58
C THR A 150 2.59 19.46 -12.14
N GLY A 151 1.78 20.17 -11.34
CA GLY A 151 0.48 20.71 -11.77
C GLY A 151 -0.61 19.65 -11.96
N ARG A 152 -0.38 18.43 -11.48
CA ARG A 152 -1.28 17.26 -11.59
C ARG A 152 -2.12 17.05 -10.33
N GLY A 153 -2.36 18.10 -9.54
CA GLY A 153 -3.12 18.01 -8.29
C GLY A 153 -4.57 17.50 -8.47
N GLU A 154 -5.23 17.84 -9.58
CA GLU A 154 -6.56 17.30 -9.90
C GLU A 154 -6.52 15.80 -10.20
N GLU A 155 -5.48 15.35 -10.93
CA GLU A 155 -5.28 13.93 -11.20
C GLU A 155 -5.08 13.16 -9.90
N TYR A 156 -4.27 13.69 -8.97
CA TYR A 156 -4.08 13.09 -7.65
C TYR A 156 -5.41 12.94 -6.89
N ARG A 157 -6.22 14.01 -6.82
CA ARG A 157 -7.53 13.96 -6.16
C ARG A 157 -8.45 12.92 -6.80
N ALA A 158 -8.49 12.86 -8.12
CA ALA A 158 -9.27 11.85 -8.84
C ALA A 158 -8.79 10.42 -8.53
N LEU A 159 -7.47 10.21 -8.47
CA LEU A 159 -6.88 8.92 -8.10
C LEU A 159 -7.21 8.52 -6.66
N VAL A 160 -7.15 9.45 -5.70
CA VAL A 160 -7.55 9.20 -4.30
C VAL A 160 -9.00 8.75 -4.23
N GLN A 161 -9.93 9.51 -4.84
CA GLN A 161 -11.35 9.18 -4.83
C GLN A 161 -11.64 7.83 -5.49
N ARG A 162 -11.01 7.57 -6.65
CA ARG A 162 -11.15 6.29 -7.35
C ARG A 162 -10.64 5.12 -6.49
N LEU A 163 -9.46 5.25 -5.89
CA LEU A 163 -8.88 4.17 -5.08
C LEU A 163 -9.72 3.87 -3.84
N LYS A 164 -10.25 4.88 -3.16
CA LYS A 164 -11.18 4.67 -2.03
C LYS A 164 -12.42 3.90 -2.46
N GLN A 165 -13.05 4.32 -3.55
CA GLN A 165 -14.24 3.66 -4.10
C GLN A 165 -13.96 2.21 -4.50
N GLU A 166 -12.89 1.98 -5.26
CA GLU A 166 -12.50 0.64 -5.73
C GLU A 166 -12.16 -0.29 -4.56
N ARG A 167 -11.41 0.17 -3.57
CA ARG A 167 -11.04 -0.64 -2.40
C ARG A 167 -12.25 -0.99 -1.54
N VAL A 168 -13.17 -0.04 -1.32
CA VAL A 168 -14.42 -0.31 -0.60
C VAL A 168 -15.27 -1.32 -1.37
N ALA A 169 -15.42 -1.14 -2.69
CA ALA A 169 -16.17 -2.07 -3.53
C ALA A 169 -15.55 -3.47 -3.53
N GLU A 170 -14.22 -3.57 -3.51
CA GLU A 170 -13.51 -4.86 -3.39
C GLU A 170 -13.81 -5.53 -2.05
N LEU A 171 -13.62 -4.82 -0.92
CA LEU A 171 -13.82 -5.41 0.40
C LEU A 171 -15.30 -5.76 0.68
N GLN A 172 -16.25 -5.05 0.07
CA GLN A 172 -17.68 -5.35 0.16
C GLN A 172 -18.08 -6.70 -0.47
N LYS A 173 -17.23 -7.32 -1.29
CA LYS A 173 -17.45 -8.69 -1.80
C LYS A 173 -17.37 -9.74 -0.69
N TYR A 174 -16.83 -9.38 0.48
CA TYR A 174 -16.63 -10.27 1.63
C TYR A 174 -17.61 -9.90 2.76
N PRO A 175 -18.86 -10.39 2.75
CA PRO A 175 -19.90 -9.94 3.68
C PRO A 175 -19.64 -10.28 5.15
N GLY A 176 -18.73 -11.24 5.43
CA GLY A 176 -18.31 -11.58 6.79
C GLY A 176 -17.07 -10.84 7.29
N LEU A 177 -16.51 -9.91 6.50
CA LEU A 177 -15.38 -9.11 6.91
C LEU A 177 -15.82 -8.06 7.95
N GLU A 178 -15.02 -7.89 9.01
CA GLU A 178 -15.35 -6.93 10.07
C GLU A 178 -15.51 -5.50 9.52
N ARG A 179 -16.54 -4.79 10.00
CA ARG A 179 -16.92 -3.48 9.44
C ARG A 179 -15.84 -2.43 9.61
N GLU A 180 -15.05 -2.53 10.68
CA GLU A 180 -13.93 -1.62 10.96
C GLU A 180 -12.81 -1.74 9.92
N ILE A 181 -12.58 -2.94 9.38
CA ILE A 181 -11.62 -3.16 8.28
C ILE A 181 -12.06 -2.40 7.03
N VAL A 182 -13.36 -2.47 6.71
CA VAL A 182 -13.93 -1.74 5.55
C VAL A 182 -13.96 -0.23 5.80
N ALA A 183 -14.15 0.21 7.05
CA ALA A 183 -14.22 1.61 7.40
C ALA A 183 -12.86 2.33 7.32
N ALA A 184 -11.76 1.62 7.61
CA ALA A 184 -10.40 2.20 7.60
C ALA A 184 -9.97 2.76 6.24
N ILE A 185 -10.49 2.20 5.14
CA ILE A 185 -10.08 2.57 3.77
C ILE A 185 -11.05 3.54 3.07
N ARG A 186 -12.01 4.13 3.79
CA ARG A 186 -13.04 5.02 3.23
C ARG A 186 -12.53 6.43 2.97
#